data_AF-D4DSA0-F1
#
_entry.id   AF-D4DSA0-F1
#
_cell.length_a   1.000
_cell.length_b   1.000
_cell.length_c   1.000
_cell.angle_alpha   90.00
_cell.angle_beta   90.00
_cell.angle_gamma   90.00
#
_symmetry.space_group_name_H-M   'P 1'
#
loop_
_entity.id
_entity.type
_entity.pdbx_description
1 polymer ?
#
loop_
_entity_poly.entity_id
_entity_poly.type
_entity_poly.pdbx_seq_one_letter_code
_entity_poly.pdbx_strand_id
1 'polypeptide(L)' 'MPKILVKEENLEDIIMLIKTWEGKLTWDLLCSKVSELLNVKSIERQSLANYPDIQEAFSKQNKN' A
#
# COMPACT_ATOMS: atom_id res chain seq x y z
N MET A 1 18.76 -0.83 5.66
CA MET A 1 17.45 -0.27 5.27
C MET A 1 16.49 -0.53 6.41
N PRO A 2 15.76 0.48 6.93
CA PRO A 2 14.75 0.22 7.94
C PRO A 2 13.66 -0.61 7.26
N LYS A 3 13.53 -1.88 7.65
CA LYS A 3 12.38 -2.71 7.25
C LYS A 3 11.18 -2.08 7.94
N ILE A 4 10.41 -1.26 7.21
CA ILE A 4 9.03 -1.03 7.58
C ILE A 4 8.39 -2.41 7.46
N LEU A 5 8.25 -3.07 8.60
CA LEU A 5 7.58 -4.36 8.69
C LEU A 5 6.10 -4.06 8.44
N VAL A 6 5.64 -4.19 7.19
CA VAL A 6 4.24 -4.52 6.98
C VAL A 6 4.08 -5.89 7.63
N LYS A 7 3.61 -5.87 8.87
CA LYS A 7 3.25 -7.06 9.61
C LYS A 7 1.99 -7.64 8.96
N GLU A 8 1.78 -8.94 9.10
CA GLU A 8 0.58 -9.64 8.60
C GLU A 8 -0.71 -8.93 9.05
N GLU A 9 -0.73 -8.40 10.28
CA GLU A 9 -1.86 -7.64 10.85
C GLU A 9 -2.28 -6.42 10.02
N ASN A 10 -1.35 -5.77 9.31
CA ASN A 10 -1.64 -4.56 8.53
C ASN A 10 -1.73 -4.84 7.02
N LEU A 11 -1.35 -6.03 6.57
CA LEU A 11 -1.36 -6.38 5.15
C LEU A 11 -2.79 -6.38 4.60
N GLU A 12 -3.73 -6.96 5.35
CA GLU A 12 -5.15 -6.99 4.97
C GLU A 12 -5.74 -5.59 4.88
N ASP A 13 -5.44 -4.70 5.84
CA ASP A 13 -5.90 -3.32 5.84
C ASP A 13 -5.39 -2.54 4.62
N ILE A 14 -4.11 -2.73 4.25
CA ILE A 14 -3.54 -2.10 3.05
C ILE A 14 -4.21 -2.63 1.78
N ILE A 15 -4.48 -3.93 1.71
CA ILE A 15 -5.18 -4.53 0.56
C ILE A 15 -6.62 -4.02 0.49
N MET A 16 -7.32 -3.89 1.62
CA MET A 16 -8.67 -3.32 1.68
C MET A 16 -8.68 -1.86 1.25
N LEU A 17 -7.72 -1.06 1.70
CA LEU A 17 -7.52 0.33 1.29
C LEU A 17 -7.38 0.43 -0.25
N ILE A 18 -6.62 -0.45 -0.87
CA ILE A 18 -6.45 -0.48 -2.33
C ILE A 18 -7.76 -0.88 -3.03
N LYS A 19 -8.43 -1.93 -2.55
CA LYS A 19 -9.65 -2.46 -3.17
C LYS A 19 -10.82 -1.50 -3.11
N THR A 20 -10.88 -0.69 -2.05
CA THR A 20 -11.94 0.31 -1.83
C THR A 20 -11.57 1.69 -2.37
N TRP A 21 -10.41 1.82 -3.03
CA TRP A 21 -9.95 3.10 -3.55
C TRP A 21 -10.79 3.58 -4.73
N GLU A 22 -11.44 4.73 -4.55
CA GLU A 22 -12.20 5.38 -5.61
C GLU A 22 -11.32 6.31 -6.46
N GLY A 23 -11.45 6.20 -7.78
CA GLY A 23 -10.69 6.99 -8.74
C GLY A 23 -9.26 6.47 -8.96
N LYS A 24 -8.39 7.35 -9.48
CA LYS A 24 -7.02 6.96 -9.89
C LYS A 24 -6.12 6.74 -8.67
N LEU A 25 -5.60 5.52 -8.52
CA LEU A 25 -4.62 5.18 -7.48
C LEU A 25 -3.20 5.23 -8.04
N THR A 26 -2.37 6.14 -7.52
CA THR A 26 -0.93 6.17 -7.83
C THR A 26 -0.11 5.60 -6.67
N TRP A 27 1.13 5.20 -6.94
CA TRP A 27 2.04 4.73 -5.90
C TRP A 27 2.31 5.79 -4.83
N ASP A 28 2.40 7.07 -5.22
CA ASP A 28 2.62 8.16 -4.26
C ASP A 28 1.43 8.35 -3.32
N LEU A 29 0.20 8.25 -3.86
CA LEU A 29 -1.03 8.29 -3.06
C LEU A 29 -1.11 7.10 -2.10
N LEU A 30 -0.78 5.90 -2.59
CA LEU A 30 -0.75 4.71 -1.75
C LEU A 30 0.29 4.86 -0.62
N CYS A 31 1.52 5.29 -0.94
CA CYS A 31 2.56 5.49 0.06
C CYS A 31 2.14 6.52 1.14
N SER A 32 1.50 7.62 0.73
CA SER A 32 0.96 8.62 1.66
C SER A 32 -0.08 7.99 2.60
N LYS A 33 -1.10 7.32 2.05
CA LYS A 33 -2.18 6.75 2.87
C LYS A 33 -1.76 5.59 3.76
N VAL A 34 -0.83 4.76 3.31
CA VAL A 34 -0.30 3.70 4.18
C VAL A 34 0.60 4.31 5.27
N SER A 35 1.32 5.41 5.00
CA SER A 35 2.10 6.06 6.05
C SER A 35 1.22 6.67 7.15
N GLU A 36 0.08 7.25 6.76
CA GLU A 36 -0.97 7.69 7.69
C GLU A 36 -1.56 6.51 8.49
N LEU A 37 -1.94 5.43 7.80
CA LEU A 37 -2.54 4.23 8.40
C LEU A 37 -1.62 3.59 9.46
N LEU A 38 -0.32 3.50 9.16
CA LEU A 38 0.68 2.88 10.04
C LEU A 38 1.27 3.83 11.07
N ASN A 39 0.85 5.11 11.08
CA ASN A 39 1.40 6.16 11.92
C ASN A 39 2.94 6.26 11.81
N VAL A 40 3.46 6.25 10.58
CA VAL A 40 4.89 6.40 10.28
C VAL A 40 5.13 7.64 9.44
N LYS A 41 6.33 8.21 9.55
CA LYS A 41 6.67 9.47 8.86
C LYS A 41 6.54 9.39 7.33
N SER A 42 6.92 8.26 6.75
CA SER A 42 6.94 8.06 5.30
C SER A 42 7.11 6.60 4.96
N ILE A 43 6.60 6.20 3.81
CA ILE A 43 6.80 4.87 3.22
C ILE A 43 7.32 5.05 1.81
N GLU A 44 8.33 4.26 1.44
CA GLU A 44 8.82 4.22 0.07
C GLU A 44 8.01 3.21 -0.74
N ARG A 45 7.82 3.49 -2.04
CA ARG A 45 7.14 2.58 -2.97
C ARG A 45 7.65 1.15 -2.88
N GLN A 46 8.98 0.96 -2.81
CA GLN A 46 9.59 -0.36 -2.76
C GLN A 46 9.19 -1.13 -1.50
N SER A 47 8.94 -0.44 -0.39
CA SER A 47 8.45 -1.08 0.84
C SER A 47 7.07 -1.70 0.65
N LEU A 48 6.24 -1.17 -0.26
CA LEU A 48 4.92 -1.74 -0.58
C LEU A 48 4.99 -2.71 -1.76
N ALA A 49 5.76 -2.40 -2.79
CA ALA A 49 5.89 -3.21 -4.00
C ALA A 49 6.60 -4.55 -3.77
N ASN A 50 7.40 -4.69 -2.70
CA ASN A 50 8.03 -5.96 -2.33
C ASN A 50 7.04 -7.00 -1.79
N TYR A 51 5.77 -6.63 -1.57
CA TYR A 51 4.71 -7.54 -1.16
C TYR A 51 3.84 -7.90 -2.39
N PRO A 52 3.88 -9.17 -2.86
CA PRO A 52 3.13 -9.60 -4.04
C PRO A 52 1.63 -9.28 -3.97
N ASP A 53 1.00 -9.44 -2.82
CA ASP A 53 -0.44 -9.20 -2.64
C ASP A 53 -0.81 -7.72 -2.81
N ILE A 54 0.04 -6.81 -2.30
CA ILE A 54 -0.13 -5.37 -2.48
C ILE A 54 0.06 -5.01 -3.95
N GLN A 55 1.09 -5.55 -4.60
CA GLN A 55 1.37 -5.29 -6.01
C GLN A 55 0.23 -5.80 -6.90
N GLU A 56 -0.33 -6.98 -6.60
CA GLU A 56 -1.47 -7.54 -7.31
C GLU A 56 -2.73 -6.69 -7.12
N ALA A 57 -3.07 -6.33 -5.88
CA ALA A 57 -4.21 -5.48 -5.59
C ALA A 57 -4.11 -4.13 -6.32
N PHE A 58 -2.94 -3.48 -6.27
CA PHE A 58 -2.69 -2.20 -6.94
C PHE A 58 -2.82 -2.33 -8.46
N SER A 59 -2.28 -3.40 -9.03
CA SER A 59 -2.33 -3.66 -10.47
C SER A 59 -3.75 -3.95 -10.95
N LYS A 60 -4.58 -4.60 -10.13
CA LYS A 60 -6.01 -4.82 -10.43
C LYS A 60 -6.80 -3.51 -10.38
N GLN A 61 -6.58 -2.68 -9.37
CA GLN A 61 -7.25 -1.39 -9.23
C GLN A 61 -6.98 -0.48 -10.45
N ASN A 62 -5.73 -0.43 -10.91
CA ASN A 62 -5.31 0.43 -12.03
C ASN A 62 -5.66 -0.10 -13.43
N LYS A 63 -6.28 -1.28 -13.54
CA LYS A 63 -6.78 -1.82 -14.81
C LYS A 63 -8.24 -1.47 -15.06
N ASN A 64 -8.96 -1.00 -14.05
CA ASN A 64 -10.35 -0.53 -14.14
C ASN A 64 -10.37 0.96 -14.49
#